data_AF-A0A0A9YH48-F1
#
_entry.id   AF-A0A0A9YH48-F1
#
_cell.length_a   1.000
_cell.length_b   1.000
_cell.length_c   1.000
_cell.angle_alpha   90.00
_cell.angle_beta   90.00
_cell.angle_gamma   90.00
#
_symmetry.space_group_name_H-M   'P 1'
#
loop_
_entity.id
_entity.type
_entity.pdbx_description
1 polymer ?
#
loop_
_entity_poly.entity_id
_entity_poly.type
_entity_poly.pdbx_seq_one_letter_code
_entity_poly.pdbx_strand_id
1 'polypeptide(L)'
;MVAESKSLPERVAGIYYSHGVWCAAHPVPVLVVAVSTVLLSCIPLMNLPLPSNIPLTFVESINSTEELPRWFMDNPVYVHQVILKSAVSPWTAGMLLTDAIRAPLAEVFRLLEAVQNYKHPS
;
A
#
# COMPACT_ATOMS: atom_id res chain seq x y z
N MET A 1 -39.16 40.70 38.48
CA MET A 1 -37.98 40.64 37.59
C MET A 1 -38.03 39.31 36.86
N VAL A 2 -38.51 39.31 35.62
CA VAL A 2 -38.68 38.13 34.79
C VAL A 2 -37.31 37.74 34.22
N ALA A 3 -36.85 36.52 34.48
CA ALA A 3 -35.64 35.99 33.88
C ALA A 3 -35.93 35.72 32.39
N GLU A 4 -35.46 36.62 31.52
CA GLU A 4 -35.58 36.49 30.08
C GLU A 4 -34.81 35.24 29.62
N SER A 5 -35.51 34.32 28.97
CA SER A 5 -34.92 33.07 28.49
C SER A 5 -33.99 33.38 27.32
N LYS A 6 -32.69 33.49 27.60
CA LYS A 6 -31.64 33.73 26.58
C LYS A 6 -31.86 32.83 25.36
N SER A 7 -31.93 33.47 24.19
CA SER A 7 -32.07 32.83 22.89
C SER A 7 -31.00 31.75 22.70
N LEU A 8 -31.34 30.58 22.15
CA LEU A 8 -30.40 29.47 21.90
C LEU A 8 -29.07 29.91 21.23
N PRO A 9 -29.07 30.70 20.15
CA PRO A 9 -27.83 31.21 19.54
C PRO A 9 -26.99 32.07 20.49
N GLU A 10 -27.63 32.81 21.40
CA GLU A 10 -26.94 33.68 22.35
C GLU A 10 -26.23 32.88 23.45
N ARG A 11 -26.80 31.74 23.85
CA ARG A 11 -26.14 30.79 24.77
C ARG A 11 -24.96 30.10 24.11
N VAL A 12 -25.10 29.68 22.85
CA VAL A 12 -24.01 29.07 22.09
C VAL A 12 -22.88 30.07 21.90
N ALA A 13 -23.18 31.31 21.50
CA ALA A 13 -22.20 32.39 21.35
C ALA A 13 -21.44 32.67 22.66
N GLY A 14 -22.14 32.71 23.79
CA GLY A 14 -21.52 32.90 25.10
C GLY A 14 -20.53 31.78 25.48
N ILE A 15 -20.85 30.52 25.15
CA ILE A 15 -19.99 29.36 25.42
C ILE A 15 -18.74 29.37 24.52
N TYR A 16 -18.89 29.67 23.23
CA TYR A 16 -17.75 29.76 22.32
C TYR A 16 -16.83 30.95 22.67
N TYR A 17 -17.41 32.08 23.07
CA TYR A 17 -16.64 33.25 23.51
C TYR A 17 -15.83 32.95 24.77
N SER A 18 -16.43 32.34 25.80
CA SER A 18 -15.71 32.00 27.02
C SER A 18 -14.61 30.96 26.79
N HIS A 19 -14.86 29.95 25.96
CA HIS A 19 -13.86 28.95 25.57
C HIS A 19 -12.70 29.57 24.78
N GLY A 20 -13.00 30.48 23.83
CA GLY A 20 -11.98 31.19 23.07
C GLY A 20 -11.09 32.09 23.92
N VAL A 21 -11.67 32.78 24.91
CA VAL A 21 -10.91 33.60 25.87
C VAL A 21 -9.99 32.74 26.73
N TRP A 22 -10.43 31.55 27.15
CA TRP A 22 -9.58 30.62 27.90
C TRP A 22 -8.41 30.10 27.08
N CYS A 23 -8.64 29.82 25.79
CA CYS A 23 -7.57 29.46 24.85
C CYS A 23 -6.56 30.60 24.62
N ALA A 24 -7.02 31.86 24.62
CA ALA A 24 -6.15 33.02 24.46
C ALA A 24 -5.38 33.38 25.74
N ALA A 25 -5.99 33.20 26.92
CA ALA A 25 -5.37 33.49 28.21
C ALA A 25 -4.27 32.49 28.57
N HIS A 26 -4.40 31.23 28.16
CA HIS A 26 -3.45 30.16 28.44
C HIS A 26 -3.13 29.31 27.19
N PRO A 27 -2.33 29.85 26.25
CA PRO A 27 -2.06 29.17 24.97
C PRO A 27 -1.20 27.90 25.12
N VAL A 28 -0.26 27.90 26.06
CA VAL A 28 0.66 26.76 26.30
C VAL A 28 -0.07 25.47 26.70
N PRO A 29 -0.93 25.43 27.74
CA PRO A 29 -1.62 24.18 28.11
C PRO A 29 -2.58 23.69 27.02
N VAL A 30 -3.22 24.59 26.28
CA VAL A 30 -4.13 24.21 25.17
C VAL A 30 -3.35 23.53 24.05
N LEU A 31 -2.17 24.05 23.70
CA LEU A 31 -1.29 23.40 22.73
C LEU A 31 -0.78 22.04 23.23
N VAL A 32 -0.42 21.90 24.50
CA VAL A 32 0.01 20.62 25.08
C VAL A 32 -1.10 19.57 24.98
N VAL A 33 -2.33 19.93 25.33
CA VAL A 33 -3.48 19.04 25.21
C VAL A 33 -3.72 18.65 23.75
N ALA A 34 -3.71 19.61 22.82
CA ALA A 34 -3.90 19.34 21.40
C ALA A 34 -2.80 18.45 20.80
N VAL A 35 -1.54 18.67 21.17
CA VAL A 35 -0.42 17.81 20.72
C VAL A 35 -0.56 16.42 21.32
N SER A 36 -0.94 16.32 22.60
CA SER A 36 -1.13 15.01 23.24
C SER A 36 -2.24 14.20 22.56
N THR A 37 -3.38 14.80 22.22
CA THR A 37 -4.48 14.07 21.56
C THR A 37 -4.08 13.61 20.16
N VAL A 38 -3.36 14.45 19.41
CA VAL A 38 -2.80 14.07 18.10
C VAL A 38 -1.84 12.89 18.28
N LEU A 39 -0.88 12.97 19.20
CA LEU A 39 0.07 11.88 19.44
C LEU A 39 -0.64 10.60 19.87
N LEU A 40 -1.58 10.66 20.82
CA LEU A 40 -2.38 9.50 21.25
C LEU A 40 -3.14 8.87 20.07
N SER A 41 -3.66 9.68 19.15
CA SER A 41 -4.33 9.19 17.95
C SER A 41 -3.38 8.60 16.89
N CYS A 42 -2.12 9.05 16.86
CA CYS A 42 -1.11 8.54 15.95
C CYS A 42 -0.42 7.27 16.45
N ILE A 43 -0.43 6.99 17.76
CA ILE A 43 0.09 5.74 18.33
C ILE A 43 -0.58 4.48 17.72
N PRO A 44 -1.92 4.37 17.60
CA PRO A 44 -2.54 3.21 16.94
C PRO A 44 -2.25 3.15 15.44
N LEU A 45 -2.01 4.30 14.80
CA LEU A 45 -1.66 4.36 13.38
C LEU A 45 -0.24 3.81 13.11
N MET A 46 0.68 3.97 14.05
CA MET A 46 2.03 3.37 13.99
C MET A 46 2.04 1.86 14.21
N ASN A 47 1.05 1.33 14.94
CA ASN A 47 0.88 -0.10 15.15
C ASN A 47 -0.01 -0.76 14.08
N LEU A 48 -0.47 0.01 13.09
CA LEU A 48 -1.22 -0.56 11.99
C LEU A 48 -0.24 -1.39 11.15
N PRO A 49 -0.47 -2.72 10.99
CA PRO A 49 0.25 -3.48 9.99
C PRO A 49 -0.24 -3.00 8.63
N LEU A 50 0.37 -1.92 8.14
CA LEU A 50 0.18 -1.51 6.76
C LEU A 50 0.56 -2.72 5.91
N PRO A 51 -0.32 -3.18 5.01
CA PRO A 51 0.03 -4.24 4.07
C PRO A 51 1.17 -3.71 3.22
N SER A 52 2.40 -3.98 3.67
CA SER A 52 3.63 -3.50 3.08
C SER A 52 3.83 -4.29 1.80
N ASN A 53 3.19 -3.82 0.73
CA ASN A 53 3.33 -4.28 -0.64
C ASN A 53 3.09 -5.78 -0.89
N ILE A 54 2.44 -6.47 0.05
CA ILE A 54 2.04 -7.86 -0.11
C ILE A 54 0.78 -7.87 -0.98
N PRO A 55 0.73 -8.66 -2.07
CA PRO A 55 -0.48 -8.78 -2.86
C PRO A 55 -1.64 -9.22 -1.97
N LEU A 56 -2.80 -8.56 -2.13
CA LEU A 56 -4.03 -8.87 -1.43
C LEU A 56 -4.31 -10.36 -1.59
N THR A 57 -4.09 -11.14 -0.53
CA THR A 57 -4.59 -12.51 -0.45
C THR A 57 -6.10 -12.39 -0.50
N PHE A 58 -6.73 -13.06 -1.46
CA PHE A 58 -8.19 -13.16 -1.56
C PHE A 58 -8.72 -13.60 -0.19
N VAL A 59 -9.24 -12.66 0.60
CA VAL A 59 -9.97 -12.97 1.82
C VAL A 59 -11.35 -13.34 1.32
N GLU A 60 -11.51 -14.63 1.07
CA GLU A 60 -12.82 -15.22 0.86
C GLU A 60 -13.71 -14.80 2.03
N SER A 61 -14.94 -14.38 1.71
CA SER A 61 -15.87 -13.92 2.72
C SER A 61 -16.03 -15.02 3.77
N ILE A 62 -16.02 -14.68 5.05
CA ILE A 62 -16.15 -15.65 6.16
C ILE A 62 -17.50 -16.42 6.09
N ASN A 63 -18.39 -16.07 5.15
CA ASN A 63 -19.68 -16.69 4.89
C ASN A 63 -19.78 -17.47 3.57
N SER A 64 -18.72 -17.57 2.77
CA SER A 64 -18.73 -18.44 1.59
C SER A 64 -18.43 -19.87 2.05
N THR A 65 -19.43 -20.74 1.98
CA THR A 65 -19.29 -22.19 2.17
C THR A 65 -18.58 -22.87 0.98
N GLU A 66 -17.83 -22.11 0.18
CA GLU A 66 -17.03 -22.67 -0.88
C GLU A 66 -15.75 -23.21 -0.25
N GLU A 67 -15.53 -24.52 -0.39
CA GLU A 67 -14.29 -25.14 0.05
C GLU A 67 -13.13 -24.48 -0.70
N LEU A 68 -12.17 -23.91 0.04
CA LEU A 68 -11.02 -23.28 -0.57
C LEU A 68 -10.36 -24.25 -1.56
N PRO A 69 -9.93 -23.77 -2.74
CA PRO A 69 -9.30 -24.63 -3.73
C PRO A 69 -8.10 -25.39 -3.13
N ARG A 70 -7.92 -26.67 -3.48
CA ARG A 70 -6.84 -27.51 -2.93
C ARG A 70 -5.44 -26.88 -3.01
N TRP A 71 -5.15 -26.18 -4.10
CA TRP A 71 -3.86 -25.48 -4.30
C TRP A 71 -3.62 -24.31 -3.34
N PHE A 72 -4.65 -23.88 -2.60
CA PHE A 72 -4.56 -22.86 -1.56
C PHE A 72 -4.30 -23.46 -0.15
N MET A 73 -4.67 -24.73 0.07
CA MET A 73 -4.46 -25.42 1.35
C MET A 73 -3.02 -25.93 1.52
N ASP A 74 -2.33 -26.19 0.40
CA ASP A 74 -0.95 -26.66 0.39
C ASP A 74 0.04 -25.48 0.44
N ASN A 75 1.32 -25.78 0.72
CA ASN A 75 2.38 -24.76 0.73
C ASN A 75 2.37 -23.90 -0.56
N PRO A 76 2.55 -22.57 -0.45
CA PRO A 76 2.42 -21.68 -1.60
C PRO A 76 3.45 -22.01 -2.68
N VAL A 77 2.98 -22.14 -3.92
CA VAL A 77 3.83 -22.35 -5.09
C VAL A 77 3.99 -21.03 -5.84
N TYR A 78 5.23 -20.56 -5.93
CA TYR A 78 5.56 -19.36 -6.69
C TYR A 78 6.03 -19.75 -8.09
N VAL A 79 5.38 -19.20 -9.12
CA VAL A 79 5.77 -19.39 -10.51
C VAL A 79 6.40 -18.10 -11.02
N HIS A 80 7.65 -18.17 -11.46
CA HIS A 80 8.34 -17.07 -12.12
C HIS A 80 8.46 -17.37 -13.61
N GLN A 81 7.88 -16.53 -14.46
CA GLN A 81 7.85 -16.72 -15.92
C GLN A 81 8.51 -15.54 -16.63
N VAL A 82 9.43 -15.83 -17.54
CA VAL A 82 10.08 -14.84 -18.42
C VAL A 82 9.71 -15.17 -19.86
N ILE A 83 9.12 -14.21 -20.58
CA ILE A 83 8.72 -14.37 -21.99
C ILE A 83 9.58 -13.46 -22.85
N LEU A 84 10.49 -14.05 -23.63
CA LEU A 84 11.29 -13.30 -24.61
C LEU A 84 10.56 -13.25 -25.96
N LYS A 85 10.36 -12.04 -26.48
CA LYS A 85 9.92 -11.79 -27.85
C LYS A 85 11.05 -11.15 -28.61
N SER A 86 11.41 -11.71 -29.76
CA SER A 86 12.49 -11.20 -30.60
C SER A 86 12.03 -11.09 -32.05
N ALA A 87 12.61 -10.13 -32.76
CA ALA A 87 12.42 -9.93 -34.19
C ALA A 87 13.77 -9.62 -34.81
N VAL A 88 14.01 -10.12 -36.02
CA VAL A 88 15.26 -9.85 -36.76
C VAL A 88 15.02 -8.74 -37.77
N SER A 89 15.79 -7.65 -37.64
CA SER A 89 15.77 -6.53 -38.57
C SER A 89 17.17 -5.91 -38.68
N PRO A 90 17.69 -5.64 -39.89
CA PRO A 90 17.09 -5.90 -41.20
C PRO A 90 17.27 -7.36 -41.68
N TRP A 91 16.27 -7.91 -42.39
CA TRP A 91 16.38 -9.21 -43.05
C TRP A 91 17.13 -9.07 -44.38
N THR A 92 18.21 -9.82 -44.57
CA THR A 92 19.02 -9.76 -45.81
C THR A 92 18.90 -11.06 -46.60
N ALA A 93 19.13 -11.00 -47.91
CA ALA A 93 18.95 -12.16 -48.81
C ALA A 93 19.87 -13.36 -48.49
N GLY A 94 20.95 -13.14 -47.73
CA GLY A 94 21.86 -14.20 -47.28
C GLY A 94 21.49 -14.84 -45.94
N MET A 95 20.44 -14.38 -45.25
CA MET A 95 20.05 -14.93 -43.95
C MET A 95 19.19 -16.19 -44.09
N LEU A 96 19.48 -17.17 -43.23
CA LEU A 96 18.69 -18.38 -43.10
C LEU A 96 17.69 -18.25 -41.96
N LEU A 97 16.61 -19.02 -42.01
CA LEU A 97 15.60 -19.06 -40.94
C LEU A 97 16.23 -19.44 -39.58
N THR A 98 17.31 -20.24 -39.59
CA THR A 98 18.06 -20.60 -38.39
C THR A 98 18.73 -19.40 -37.74
N ASP A 99 19.15 -18.40 -38.53
CA ASP A 99 19.78 -17.19 -38.00
C ASP A 99 18.76 -16.33 -37.24
N ALA A 100 17.49 -16.41 -37.63
CA ALA A 100 16.38 -15.77 -36.94
C ALA A 100 16.20 -16.27 -35.50
N ILE A 101 16.56 -17.53 -35.24
CA ILE A 101 16.36 -18.20 -33.94
C ILE A 101 17.66 -18.23 -33.13
N ARG A 102 18.81 -18.39 -33.81
CA ARG A 102 20.11 -18.60 -33.14
C ARG A 102 20.51 -17.43 -32.24
N ALA A 103 20.37 -16.20 -32.74
CA ALA A 103 20.76 -15.01 -31.96
C ALA A 103 19.84 -14.81 -30.72
N PRO A 104 18.50 -14.84 -30.85
CA PRO A 104 17.63 -14.81 -29.68
C PRO A 104 17.86 -15.95 -28.69
N LEU A 105 18.09 -17.17 -29.18
CA LEU A 105 18.34 -18.33 -28.33
C LEU A 105 19.63 -18.18 -27.52
N ALA A 106 20.68 -17.61 -28.12
CA ALA A 106 21.92 -17.30 -27.41
C ALA A 106 21.67 -16.32 -26.25
N GLU A 107 20.84 -15.30 -26.44
CA GLU A 107 20.48 -14.35 -25.37
C GLU A 107 19.62 -15.01 -24.27
N VAL A 108 18.74 -15.95 -24.61
CA VAL A 108 17.99 -16.74 -23.62
C VAL A 108 18.94 -17.50 -22.68
N PHE A 109 19.99 -18.11 -23.21
CA PHE A 109 20.96 -18.82 -22.38
C PHE A 109 21.71 -17.90 -21.42
N ARG A 110 22.07 -16.69 -21.87
CA ARG A 110 22.70 -15.68 -21.00
C ARG A 110 21.77 -15.24 -19.87
N LEU A 111 20.49 -15.03 -20.18
CA LEU A 111 19.49 -14.69 -19.17
C LEU A 111 19.28 -15.84 -18.17
N LEU A 112 19.18 -17.07 -18.68
CA LEU A 112 19.04 -18.26 -17.83
C LEU A 112 20.23 -18.42 -16.89
N GLU A 113 21.45 -18.23 -17.40
CA GLU A 113 22.66 -18.26 -16.59
C GLU A 113 22.66 -17.17 -15.51
N ALA A 114 22.28 -15.94 -15.85
CA ALA A 114 22.18 -14.85 -14.89
C ALA A 114 21.16 -15.13 -13.78
N VAL A 115 20.01 -15.72 -14.12
CA VAL A 115 18.97 -16.10 -13.15
C VAL A 115 19.43 -17.27 -12.28
N GLN A 116 20.02 -18.31 -12.85
CA GLN A 116 20.48 -19.49 -12.12
C GLN A 116 21.66 -19.19 -11.19
N ASN A 117 22.55 -18.29 -11.60
CA ASN A 117 23.72 -17.91 -10.82
C ASN A 117 23.47 -16.73 -9.87
N TYR A 118 22.27 -16.15 -9.89
CA TYR A 118 21.94 -15.04 -9.01
C TYR A 118 22.02 -15.46 -7.54
N LYS A 119 22.87 -14.77 -6.78
CA LYS A 119 22.95 -14.86 -5.33
C LYS A 119 22.60 -13.50 -4.76
N HIS A 120 21.61 -13.48 -3.87
CA HIS A 120 21.29 -12.24 -3.16
C HIS A 120 22.51 -11.86 -2.30
N PRO A 121 23.03 -10.62 -2.41
CA PRO A 121 24.08 -10.17 -1.52
C PRO A 121 23.55 -10.21 -0.08
N SER A 122 24.22 -10.99 0.76
CA SER A 122 23.96 -11.14 2.19
C SER A 122 24.38 -9.91 2.97
#